data_AF-A0AAU9PPN3-F1
#
_entry.id   AF-A0AAU9PPN3-F1
#
_cell.length_a   1.000
_cell.length_b   1.000
_cell.length_c   1.000
_cell.angle_alpha   90.00
_cell.angle_beta   90.00
_cell.angle_gamma   90.00
#
_symmetry.space_group_name_H-M   'P 1'
#
loop_
_entity.id
_entity.type
_entity.pdbx_description
1 polymer ?
#
loop_
_entity_poly.entity_id
_entity_poly.type
_entity_poly.pdbx_seq_one_letter_code
_entity_poly.pdbx_strand_id
1 'polypeptide(L)'
;MEVTFDDPEEYLTSVSGQYGIKKLNSITFGTNKSRYGPFGSTLKSSDPQFVYKFIPAYSFGGFHGSVYKSCLCSIGVYVRPLGFIAEPEIEIDIGSDKGEDDESTSSRSMD
;
A
#
# COMPACT_ATOMS: atom_id res chain seq x y z
N MET A 1 -18.89 -5.66 -9.24
CA MET A 1 -17.82 -4.64 -9.15
C MET A 1 -16.64 -5.29 -8.46
N GLU A 2 -15.43 -5.06 -8.98
CA GLU A 2 -14.19 -5.58 -8.42
C GLU A 2 -13.23 -4.42 -8.19
N VAL A 3 -12.37 -4.55 -7.18
CA VAL A 3 -11.27 -3.64 -6.90
C VAL A 3 -10.00 -4.49 -6.89
N THR A 4 -9.06 -4.15 -7.75
CA THR A 4 -7.78 -4.85 -7.92
C THR A 4 -6.66 -3.85 -7.68
N PHE A 5 -5.61 -4.27 -6.99
CA PHE A 5 -4.43 -3.46 -6.70
C PHE A 5 -3.23 -4.02 -7.44
N ASP A 6 -2.33 -3.13 -7.88
CA ASP A 6 -1.04 -3.50 -8.45
C ASP A 6 -0.08 -3.90 -7.32
N ASP A 7 -0.19 -5.14 -6.81
CA ASP A 7 0.70 -5.68 -5.77
C ASP A 7 2.09 -6.04 -6.37
N PRO A 8 3.21 -5.71 -5.70
CA PRO A 8 3.33 -5.13 -4.35
C PRO A 8 3.36 -3.59 -4.28
N GLU A 9 3.36 -2.88 -5.42
CA GLU A 9 3.53 -1.42 -5.44
C GLU A 9 2.31 -0.66 -4.89
N GLU A 10 1.13 -1.27 -4.87
CA GLU A 10 -0.11 -0.74 -4.34
C GLU A 10 -0.69 -1.62 -3.23
N TYR A 11 -0.86 -1.03 -2.04
CA TYR A 11 -1.32 -1.73 -0.86
C TYR A 11 -2.28 -0.87 -0.04
N LEU A 12 -3.12 -1.53 0.76
CA LEU A 12 -4.09 -0.86 1.62
C LEU A 12 -3.41 -0.03 2.72
N THR A 13 -3.77 1.25 2.79
CA THR A 13 -3.34 2.21 3.80
C THR A 13 -4.48 2.67 4.70
N SER A 14 -5.73 2.53 4.25
CA SER A 14 -6.90 2.79 5.08
C SER A 14 -8.17 2.10 4.59
N VAL A 15 -9.11 1.97 5.52
CA VAL A 15 -10.51 1.71 5.21
C VAL A 15 -11.36 2.80 5.85
N SER A 16 -12.34 3.30 5.11
CA SER A 16 -13.28 4.29 5.62
C SER A 16 -14.68 3.99 5.13
N GLY A 17 -15.71 4.53 5.77
CA GLY A 17 -17.07 4.29 5.33
C GLY A 17 -18.12 4.97 6.18
N GLN A 18 -19.38 4.68 5.85
CA GLN A 18 -20.54 5.17 6.58
C GLN A 18 -21.44 3.99 6.97
N TYR A 19 -21.87 3.97 8.23
CA TYR A 19 -22.93 3.07 8.66
C TYR A 19 -24.29 3.76 8.51
N GLY A 20 -25.26 3.01 8.02
CA GLY A 20 -26.67 3.34 8.13
C GLY A 20 -27.30 2.69 9.37
N ILE A 21 -28.62 2.56 9.35
CA ILE A 21 -29.34 1.84 10.40
C ILE A 21 -29.04 0.34 10.25
N LYS A 22 -28.20 -0.20 11.13
CA LYS A 22 -27.86 -1.64 11.27
C LYS A 22 -27.09 -2.27 10.09
N LYS A 23 -26.54 -1.46 9.17
CA LYS A 23 -25.74 -1.96 8.05
C LYS A 23 -24.69 -0.95 7.60
N LEU A 24 -23.63 -1.46 6.98
CA LEU A 24 -22.66 -0.66 6.26
C LEU A 24 -23.34 -0.13 4.98
N ASN A 25 -23.38 1.19 4.85
CA ASN A 25 -24.02 1.88 3.74
C ASN A 25 -23.02 2.14 2.61
N SER A 26 -21.81 2.58 2.98
CA SER A 26 -20.73 2.80 2.04
C SER A 26 -19.36 2.44 2.60
N ILE A 27 -18.45 2.05 1.71
CA ILE A 27 -17.05 1.74 2.02
C ILE A 27 -16.11 2.32 0.97
N THR A 28 -14.97 2.84 1.43
CA THR A 28 -13.88 3.33 0.60
C THR A 28 -12.59 2.67 1.08
N PHE A 29 -11.81 2.16 0.13
CA PHE A 29 -10.48 1.63 0.36
C PHE A 29 -9.45 2.68 -0.06
N GLY A 30 -8.59 3.10 0.86
CA GLY A 30 -7.44 3.95 0.54
C GLY A 30 -6.19 3.09 0.40
N THR A 31 -5.43 3.36 -0.65
CA THR A 31 -4.11 2.75 -0.89
C THR A 31 -3.02 3.82 -0.77
N ASN A 32 -1.77 3.44 -0.99
CA ASN A 32 -0.66 4.39 -1.13
C ASN A 32 -0.68 5.15 -2.47
N LYS A 33 -1.44 4.68 -3.48
CA LYS A 33 -1.54 5.32 -4.80
C LYS A 33 -2.88 6.03 -5.04
N SER A 34 -3.99 5.53 -4.48
CA SER A 34 -5.33 5.93 -4.88
C SER A 34 -6.39 5.73 -3.78
N ARG A 35 -7.64 6.04 -4.12
CA ARG A 35 -8.84 5.77 -3.32
C ARG A 35 -9.91 5.13 -4.19
N TYR A 36 -10.48 4.04 -3.69
CA TYR A 36 -11.51 3.25 -4.37
C TYR A 36 -12.81 3.33 -3.58
N GLY A 37 -13.84 3.96 -4.16
CA GLY A 37 -15.14 4.18 -3.54
C GLY A 37 -15.48 5.68 -3.42
N PRO A 38 -16.53 6.03 -2.66
CA PRO A 38 -17.34 5.14 -1.83
C PRO A 38 -18.20 4.18 -2.66
N PHE A 39 -18.21 2.90 -2.30
CA PHE A 39 -19.11 1.89 -2.87
C PHE A 39 -20.33 1.72 -1.98
N GLY A 40 -21.52 1.77 -2.58
CA GLY A 40 -22.79 1.74 -1.86
C GLY A 40 -23.48 3.09 -1.89
N SER A 41 -24.34 3.35 -0.90
CA SER A 41 -25.10 4.60 -0.81
C SER A 41 -24.50 5.48 0.27
N THR A 42 -24.06 6.68 -0.09
CA THR A 42 -23.66 7.70 0.88
C THR A 42 -24.90 8.36 1.49
N LEU A 43 -24.83 8.72 2.76
CA LEU A 43 -25.82 9.60 3.39
C LEU A 43 -25.65 11.04 2.85
N LYS A 44 -26.39 12.00 3.41
CA LYS A 44 -26.44 13.40 2.93
C LYS A 44 -25.07 14.09 2.80
N SER A 45 -24.01 13.60 3.45
CA SER A 45 -22.63 14.00 3.20
C SER A 45 -21.82 12.85 2.59
N SER A 46 -20.83 13.18 1.77
CA SER A 46 -19.83 12.22 1.27
C SER A 46 -18.74 11.89 2.29
N ASP A 47 -18.70 12.58 3.42
CA ASP A 47 -17.66 12.42 4.44
C ASP A 47 -17.80 11.08 5.17
N PRO A 48 -16.72 10.29 5.31
CA PRO A 48 -16.79 9.03 6.00
C PRO A 48 -17.15 9.22 7.48
N GLN A 49 -18.01 8.36 8.00
CA GLN A 49 -18.33 8.31 9.44
C GLN A 49 -17.20 7.66 10.25
N PHE A 50 -16.46 6.73 9.63
CA PHE A 50 -15.27 6.13 10.22
C PHE A 50 -14.11 6.14 9.23
N VAL A 51 -12.91 6.29 9.75
CA VAL A 51 -11.65 6.12 9.01
C VAL A 51 -10.70 5.35 9.92
N TYR A 52 -10.20 4.22 9.45
CA TYR A 52 -9.11 3.49 10.09
C TYR A 52 -7.89 3.50 9.18
N LYS A 53 -6.75 3.95 9.71
CA LYS A 53 -5.46 3.98 9.01
C LYS A 53 -4.61 2.81 9.46
N PHE A 54 -4.05 2.06 8.51
CA PHE A 54 -3.11 0.98 8.79
C PHE A 54 -1.76 1.58 9.14
N ILE A 55 -1.35 1.43 10.40
CA ILE A 55 -0.06 1.90 10.92
C ILE A 55 0.61 0.74 11.67
N PRO A 56 1.81 0.31 11.26
CA PRO A 56 2.61 0.82 10.13
C PRO A 56 1.93 0.59 8.77
N ALA A 57 2.45 1.24 7.73
CA ALA A 57 2.14 0.84 6.35
C ALA A 57 2.37 -0.68 6.19
N TYR A 58 1.61 -1.35 5.31
CA TYR A 58 1.65 -2.81 5.09
C TYR A 58 1.16 -3.71 6.25
N SER A 59 0.59 -3.12 7.31
CA SER A 59 0.05 -3.89 8.44
C SER A 59 -1.30 -4.57 8.16
N PHE A 60 -1.94 -4.37 7.00
CA PHE A 60 -3.19 -5.06 6.69
C PHE A 60 -3.02 -6.59 6.74
N GLY A 61 -3.92 -7.26 7.46
CA GLY A 61 -3.89 -8.72 7.67
C GLY A 61 -5.21 -9.44 7.32
N GLY A 62 -6.23 -8.72 6.85
CA GLY A 62 -7.52 -9.29 6.49
C GLY A 62 -8.71 -8.52 7.08
N PHE A 63 -9.92 -8.97 6.73
CA PHE A 63 -11.17 -8.41 7.24
C PHE A 63 -11.92 -9.43 8.08
N HIS A 64 -12.75 -8.93 8.98
CA HIS A 64 -13.81 -9.70 9.62
C HIS A 64 -15.09 -8.86 9.67
N GLY A 65 -16.22 -9.49 9.99
CA GLY A 65 -17.48 -8.77 10.00
C GLY A 65 -18.67 -9.68 10.28
N SER A 66 -19.86 -9.13 10.11
CA SER A 66 -21.12 -9.86 10.25
C SER A 66 -22.06 -9.53 9.09
N VAL A 67 -22.86 -10.52 8.69
CA VAL A 67 -23.87 -10.37 7.64
C VAL A 67 -25.24 -10.77 8.19
N TYR A 68 -26.27 -9.99 7.85
CA TYR A 68 -27.66 -10.32 8.14
C TYR A 68 -28.54 -9.95 6.94
N LYS A 69 -29.39 -10.88 6.48
CA LYS A 69 -30.29 -10.69 5.32
C LYS A 69 -29.56 -10.05 4.12
N SER A 70 -28.41 -10.61 3.76
CA SER A 70 -27.57 -10.16 2.64
C SER A 70 -26.99 -8.75 2.78
N CYS A 71 -27.04 -8.15 3.97
CA CYS A 71 -26.41 -6.87 4.27
C CYS A 71 -25.17 -7.08 5.15
N LEU A 72 -24.07 -6.40 4.83
CA LEU A 72 -22.92 -6.30 5.71
C LEU A 72 -23.29 -5.41 6.90
N CYS A 73 -23.39 -6.01 8.10
CA CYS A 73 -23.82 -5.32 9.32
C CYS A 73 -22.66 -4.68 10.08
N SER A 74 -21.50 -5.31 10.05
CA SER A 74 -20.27 -4.79 10.62
C SER A 74 -19.07 -5.19 9.78
N ILE A 75 -18.05 -4.35 9.79
CA ILE A 75 -16.72 -4.64 9.26
C ILE A 75 -15.67 -4.23 10.28
N GLY A 76 -14.67 -5.09 10.43
CA GLY A 76 -13.44 -4.83 11.18
C GLY A 76 -12.24 -5.35 10.39
N VAL A 77 -11.05 -5.02 10.88
CA VAL A 77 -9.78 -5.31 10.21
C VAL A 77 -8.86 -6.06 11.16
N TYR A 78 -8.18 -7.06 10.62
CA TYR A 78 -7.02 -7.65 11.26
C TYR A 78 -5.77 -6.87 10.86
N VAL A 79 -4.92 -6.57 11.83
CA VAL A 79 -3.64 -5.89 11.62
C VAL A 79 -2.51 -6.78 12.10
N ARG A 80 -1.44 -6.85 11.31
CA ARG A 80 -0.20 -7.56 11.64
C ARG A 80 0.66 -6.68 12.55
N PRO A 81 1.09 -7.18 13.73
CA PRO A 81 1.99 -6.44 14.60
C PRO A 81 3.33 -6.18 13.91
N LEU A 82 3.99 -5.08 14.28
CA LEU A 82 5.37 -4.76 13.87
C LEU A 82 6.30 -5.90 14.29
N GLY A 83 7.00 -6.50 13.32
CA GLY A 83 7.96 -7.60 13.56
C GLY A 83 8.21 -8.53 12.38
N PHE A 84 7.39 -8.47 11.32
CA PHE A 84 7.51 -9.36 10.14
C PHE A 84 7.82 -8.64 8.83
N ILE A 85 8.24 -7.38 8.86
CA ILE A 85 8.78 -6.72 7.67
C ILE A 85 10.23 -7.19 7.57
N ALA A 86 10.46 -8.35 6.96
CA ALA A 86 11.74 -8.58 6.30
C ALA A 86 11.87 -7.43 5.30
N GLU A 87 12.86 -6.56 5.51
CA GLU A 87 13.10 -5.47 4.57
C GLU A 87 13.23 -6.07 3.16
N PRO A 88 12.55 -5.52 2.14
CA PRO A 88 12.80 -5.96 0.79
C PRO A 88 14.28 -5.70 0.51
N GLU A 89 15.05 -6.75 0.21
CA GLU A 89 16.46 -6.62 -0.14
C GLU A 89 16.56 -5.70 -1.36
N ILE A 90 16.96 -4.45 -1.14
CA ILE A 90 17.34 -3.55 -2.20
C ILE A 90 18.72 -4.04 -2.65
N GLU A 91 18.78 -4.85 -3.71
CA GLU A 91 20.04 -5.10 -4.42
C GLU A 91 20.50 -3.80 -5.05
N ILE A 92 21.41 -3.10 -4.38
CA ILE A 92 22.09 -1.94 -4.94
C ILE A 92 23.19 -2.48 -5.87
N ASP A 93 22.95 -2.46 -7.17
CA ASP A 93 24.00 -2.71 -8.18
C ASP A 93 24.98 -1.53 -8.18
N ILE A 94 26.01 -1.62 -7.34
CA ILE A 94 27.13 -0.69 -7.37
C ILE A 94 28.03 -1.12 -8.52
N GLY A 95 27.73 -0.61 -9.72
CA GLY A 95 28.54 -0.79 -10.91
C GLY A 95 30.02 -0.56 -10.60
N SER A 96 30.84 -1.59 -10.85
CA SER A 96 32.29 -1.51 -10.68
C SER A 96 32.88 -0.58 -11.74
N ASP A 97 33.26 0.62 -11.32
CA ASP A 97 34.08 1.54 -12.12
C ASP A 97 35.46 0.89 -12.32
N LYS A 98 35.72 0.38 -13.53
CA LYS A 98 37.06 -0.04 -13.94
C LYS A 98 37.79 1.19 -14.45
N GLY A 99 38.59 1.79 -13.58
CA GLY A 99 39.59 2.78 -14.00
C GLY A 99 40.56 2.15 -14.99
N GLU A 100 40.61 2.73 -16.20
CA GLU A 100 41.63 2.49 -17.22
C GLU A 100 42.92 3.17 -16.77
N ASP A 101 43.96 2.38 -16.56
CA ASP A 101 45.30 2.81 -16.19
C ASP A 101 46.11 3.25 -17.43
N ASP A 102 46.61 4.49 -17.35
CA ASP A 102 47.35 5.21 -18.37
C ASP A 102 48.69 4.55 -18.75
N GLU A 103 48.83 4.08 -19.99
CA GLU A 103 50.14 3.73 -20.58
C GLU A 103 50.75 4.98 -21.25
N SER A 104 51.57 5.72 -20.51
CA SER A 104 52.42 6.79 -21.06
C SER A 104 53.79 6.24 -21.49
N THR A 105 53.92 5.83 -22.74
CA THR A 105 55.24 5.62 -23.36
C THR A 105 55.88 6.98 -23.66
N SER A 106 56.79 7.43 -22.78
CA SER A 106 57.71 8.53 -23.05
C SER A 106 58.98 7.99 -23.73
N SER A 107 59.04 8.04 -25.06
CA SER A 107 60.28 7.83 -25.80
C SER A 107 61.11 9.11 -25.77
N ARG A 108 62.15 9.15 -24.93
CA ARG A 108 63.24 10.14 -25.03
C ARG A 108 64.20 9.72 -26.15
N SER A 109 64.33 10.58 -27.15
CA SER A 109 65.41 10.58 -28.15
C SER A 109 66.51 11.55 -27.72
N MET A 110 67.77 11.06 -27.70
CA MET A 110 69.10 11.72 -27.70
C MET A 110 70.09 10.57 -27.40
N ASP A 111 71.06 10.17 -28.22
CA ASP A 111 71.93 10.88 -29.18
C ASP A 111 72.09 10.13 -30.53
#